data_AF-A0AAJ0BDQ7-F1
#
_entry.id   AF-A0AAJ0BDQ7-F1
#
_cell.length_a   1.000
_cell.length_b   1.000
_cell.length_c   1.000
_cell.angle_alpha   90.00
_cell.angle_beta   90.00
_cell.angle_gamma   90.00
#
_symmetry.space_group_name_H-M   'P 1'
#
loop_
_entity.id
_entity.type
_entity.pdbx_description
1 polymer ?
#
loop_
_entity_poly.entity_id
_entity_poly.type
_entity_poly.pdbx_seq_one_letter_code
_entity_poly.pdbx_strand_id
1 'polypeptide(L)'
;MAYSRTFHHIANANGGCPRLGIVSTRTSSGNCDGQGYWRDSEFATVTKELPPVYREELFEPTLRFNTSHRIYRPHLTPDYVGTPTPEIDAAWEELIGAVNVFVTPQEASNWKMGGNLWLDPETGLHMAQVSVMHDLHCLDMLRRFIYLDHYPDMDDYTLRPHVEHCLDGLRRSLMCHGDMTFIPIEWSENRGWIMPIFDTVYTCRDYDALRKWTRDRDAADPKVYPQNAERLWLKSSGAVSEEVAQGLAGEC
;
A
#
# COMPACT_ATOMS: atom_id res chain seq x y z
N MET A 1 21.42 -49.43 -4.87
CA MET A 1 21.89 -49.07 -3.51
C MET A 1 20.93 -48.04 -2.97
N ALA A 2 20.04 -48.45 -2.07
CA ALA A 2 19.07 -47.58 -1.42
C ALA A 2 19.67 -47.05 -0.12
N TYR A 3 19.69 -45.73 0.06
CA TYR A 3 20.01 -45.11 1.34
C TYR A 3 18.72 -44.62 1.99
N SER A 4 18.24 -45.40 2.96
CA SER A 4 17.25 -44.97 3.94
C SER A 4 17.88 -43.94 4.88
N ARG A 5 17.19 -42.82 5.12
CA ARG A 5 17.47 -41.94 6.26
C ARG A 5 16.16 -41.67 6.99
N THR A 6 16.10 -42.19 8.20
CA THR A 6 15.06 -42.00 9.20
C THR A 6 15.03 -40.53 9.63
N PHE A 7 13.86 -39.90 9.62
CA PHE A 7 13.64 -38.60 10.26
C PHE A 7 13.34 -38.83 11.74
N HIS A 8 14.13 -38.23 12.63
CA HIS A 8 13.77 -38.07 14.04
C HIS A 8 13.26 -36.65 14.26
N HIS A 9 12.01 -36.54 14.72
CA HIS A 9 11.47 -35.31 15.28
C HIS A 9 12.18 -35.00 16.60
N ILE A 10 12.95 -33.92 16.63
CA ILE A 10 13.37 -33.27 17.88
C ILE A 10 12.61 -31.95 17.94
N ALA A 11 11.53 -31.96 18.72
CA ALA A 11 10.95 -30.74 19.24
C ALA A 11 11.97 -30.15 20.23
N ASN A 12 12.37 -28.89 20.04
CA ASN A 12 13.00 -28.13 21.11
C ASN A 12 12.42 -26.73 21.14
N ALA A 13 11.68 -26.49 22.22
CA ALA A 13 11.27 -25.19 22.69
C ALA A 13 12.52 -24.39 23.09
N ASN A 14 12.61 -23.16 22.58
CA ASN A 14 13.35 -21.98 23.08
C ASN A 14 13.97 -21.23 21.89
N GLY A 15 13.51 -19.99 21.70
CA GLY A 15 13.88 -19.12 20.58
C GLY A 15 15.35 -18.71 20.61
N GLY A 16 16.13 -19.24 19.67
CA GLY A 16 17.49 -18.80 19.39
C GLY A 16 17.76 -18.89 17.88
N CYS A 17 18.32 -17.82 17.30
CA CYS A 17 18.70 -17.73 15.89
C CYS A 17 19.59 -18.91 15.44
N PRO A 18 19.37 -19.49 14.24
CA PRO A 18 20.26 -20.50 13.69
C PRO A 18 21.60 -19.87 13.28
N ARG A 19 22.66 -20.18 14.03
CA ARG A 19 24.04 -19.89 13.62
C ARG A 19 24.53 -20.98 12.67
N LEU A 20 24.79 -20.64 11.40
CA LEU A 20 25.80 -21.35 10.61
C LEU A 20 27.18 -20.87 11.10
N GLY A 21 27.98 -21.81 11.58
CA GLY A 21 29.18 -21.53 12.34
C GLY A 21 30.34 -20.98 11.51
N ILE A 22 30.94 -19.90 12.00
CA ILE A 22 32.41 -19.73 12.12
C ILE A 22 32.64 -19.03 13.47
N VAL A 23 33.51 -19.62 14.29
CA VAL A 23 33.92 -19.09 15.58
C VAL A 23 34.76 -17.82 15.36
N SER A 24 34.29 -16.68 15.85
CA SER A 24 35.14 -15.52 16.12
C SER A 24 34.62 -14.80 17.35
N THR A 25 35.40 -14.88 18.43
CA THR A 25 35.15 -14.19 19.69
C THR A 25 35.45 -12.70 19.53
N ARG A 26 34.41 -11.90 19.31
CA ARG A 26 34.38 -10.49 19.69
C ARG A 26 32.99 -10.13 20.20
N THR A 27 32.93 -9.80 21.48
CA THR A 27 31.81 -9.11 22.10
C THR A 27 31.71 -7.71 21.52
N SER A 28 30.89 -7.57 20.49
CA SER A 28 30.16 -6.35 20.20
C SER A 28 28.72 -6.78 20.02
N SER A 29 27.83 -6.25 20.86
CA SER A 29 26.38 -6.28 20.63
C SER A 29 26.11 -5.51 19.34
N GLY A 30 26.29 -6.20 18.21
CA GLY A 30 25.90 -5.72 16.90
C GLY A 30 24.38 -5.81 16.85
N ASN A 31 23.75 -4.65 16.96
CA ASN A 31 22.34 -4.48 16.66
C ASN A 31 22.14 -4.93 15.20
N CYS A 32 21.49 -6.07 14.99
CA CYS A 32 21.14 -6.58 13.66
C CYS A 32 19.77 -6.08 13.18
N ASP A 33 19.14 -5.15 13.89
CA ASP A 33 17.85 -4.58 13.52
C ASP A 33 18.05 -3.34 12.64
N GLY A 34 18.40 -3.59 11.38
CA GLY A 34 18.84 -2.56 10.45
C GLY A 34 17.77 -1.94 9.56
N GLN A 35 16.54 -2.47 9.52
CA GLN A 35 15.39 -1.83 8.87
C GLN A 35 14.11 -2.21 9.63
N GLY A 36 13.63 -1.31 10.48
CA GLY A 36 12.34 -1.48 11.14
C GLY A 36 11.20 -1.41 10.11
N TYR A 37 10.14 -2.20 10.33
CA TYR A 37 8.91 -2.13 9.55
C TYR A 37 8.35 -0.70 9.51
N TRP A 38 8.51 0.04 10.59
CA TRP A 38 8.04 1.42 10.78
C TRP A 38 9.14 2.44 10.53
N ARG A 39 8.79 3.52 9.83
CA ARG A 39 9.60 4.72 9.63
C ARG A 39 9.22 5.78 10.67
N ASP A 40 10.18 6.63 11.06
CA ASP A 40 9.94 7.73 12.01
C ASP A 40 8.91 8.75 11.54
N SER A 41 8.58 8.73 10.24
CA SER A 41 7.55 9.58 9.64
C SER A 41 6.13 9.04 9.77
N GLU A 42 5.97 7.83 10.31
CA GLU A 42 4.66 7.22 10.51
C GLU A 42 4.11 7.58 11.89
N PHE A 43 2.82 7.89 11.97
CA PHE A 43 2.22 8.21 13.27
C PHE A 43 2.34 7.02 14.23
N ALA A 44 2.52 7.30 15.52
CA ALA A 44 2.53 6.25 16.55
C ALA A 44 1.21 5.45 16.59
N THR A 45 0.11 6.01 16.10
CA THR A 45 -1.17 5.31 15.94
C THR A 45 -1.15 4.35 14.76
N VAL A 46 -0.51 4.71 13.65
CA VAL A 46 -0.28 3.79 12.52
C VAL A 46 0.51 2.58 13.02
N THR A 47 1.57 2.80 13.80
CA THR A 47 2.39 1.69 14.31
C THR A 47 1.67 0.79 15.33
N LYS A 48 0.63 1.30 15.99
CA LYS A 48 -0.20 0.56 16.95
C LYS A 48 -1.38 -0.16 16.31
N GLU A 49 -2.01 0.45 15.31
CA GLU A 49 -3.28 0.00 14.72
C GLU A 49 -3.10 -0.91 13.50
N LEU A 50 -1.95 -0.82 12.83
CA LEU A 50 -1.64 -1.65 11.67
C LEU A 50 -0.70 -2.81 12.04
N PRO A 51 -0.90 -4.00 11.45
CA PRO A 51 0.00 -5.13 11.65
C PRO A 51 1.39 -4.81 11.08
N PRO A 52 2.49 -5.05 11.84
CA PRO A 52 3.85 -4.82 11.37
C PRO A 52 4.37 -6.01 10.54
N VAL A 53 3.57 -6.44 9.56
CA VAL A 53 3.81 -7.68 8.81
C VAL A 53 3.94 -7.33 7.33
N TYR A 54 5.04 -7.77 6.74
CA TYR A 54 5.17 -7.82 5.29
C TYR A 54 4.49 -9.08 4.75
N ARG A 55 3.83 -8.95 3.61
CA ARG A 55 3.21 -10.05 2.87
C ARG A 55 3.99 -10.29 1.58
N GLU A 56 4.15 -11.56 1.24
CA GLU A 56 4.60 -11.94 -0.10
C GLU A 56 3.40 -11.89 -1.05
N GLU A 57 3.53 -11.10 -2.10
CA GLU A 57 2.51 -10.95 -3.12
C GLU A 57 3.10 -11.27 -4.49
N LEU A 58 2.50 -12.24 -5.18
CA LEU A 58 2.84 -12.53 -6.57
C LEU A 58 2.21 -11.46 -7.44
N PHE A 59 3.03 -10.63 -8.08
CA PHE A 59 2.56 -9.72 -9.10
C PHE A 59 2.53 -10.48 -10.42
N GLU A 60 1.47 -10.34 -11.23
CA GLU A 60 1.36 -11.03 -12.53
C GLU A 60 1.17 -10.08 -13.74
N PRO A 61 2.01 -9.04 -13.92
CA PRO A 61 1.83 -8.06 -14.99
C PRO A 61 2.45 -8.49 -16.34
N THR A 62 3.04 -9.69 -16.46
CA THR A 62 3.71 -10.11 -17.69
C THR A 62 2.72 -10.24 -18.86
N LEU A 63 3.04 -9.60 -19.98
CA LEU A 63 2.25 -9.74 -21.21
C LEU A 63 2.40 -11.16 -21.78
N ARG A 64 1.29 -11.73 -22.25
CA ARG A 64 1.21 -13.10 -22.78
C ARG A 64 1.05 -13.09 -24.30
N PHE A 65 1.25 -14.26 -24.92
CA PHE A 65 1.03 -14.46 -26.34
C PHE A 65 -0.10 -15.46 -26.57
N ASN A 66 -0.99 -15.15 -27.50
CA ASN A 66 -2.01 -16.11 -27.92
C ASN A 66 -1.46 -17.08 -28.99
N THR A 67 -2.29 -18.03 -29.43
CA THR A 67 -1.93 -19.03 -30.45
C THR A 67 -1.55 -18.44 -31.81
N SER A 68 -1.94 -17.18 -32.08
CA SER A 68 -1.55 -16.42 -33.27
C SER A 68 -0.33 -15.52 -33.04
N HIS A 69 0.42 -15.74 -31.95
CA HIS A 69 1.60 -14.97 -31.55
C HIS A 69 1.33 -13.47 -31.34
N ARG A 70 0.10 -13.08 -31.03
CA ARG A 70 -0.23 -11.69 -30.66
C ARG A 70 -0.08 -11.50 -29.17
N ILE A 71 0.51 -10.37 -28.80
CA ILE A 71 0.69 -9.95 -27.41
C ILE A 71 -0.65 -9.49 -26.84
N TYR A 72 -0.97 -9.91 -25.63
CA TYR A 72 -2.11 -9.44 -24.87
C TYR A 72 -1.78 -9.34 -23.37
N ARG A 73 -2.54 -8.49 -22.67
CA ARG A 73 -2.53 -8.44 -21.21
C ARG A 73 -3.58 -9.44 -20.69
N PRO A 74 -3.24 -10.35 -19.76
CA PRO A 74 -4.24 -11.16 -19.07
C PRO A 74 -5.28 -10.28 -18.36
N HIS A 75 -6.55 -10.64 -18.46
CA HIS A 75 -7.60 -9.97 -17.71
C HIS A 75 -7.54 -10.43 -16.24
N LEU A 76 -7.54 -9.48 -15.31
CA LEU A 76 -7.59 -9.73 -13.87
C LEU A 76 -8.91 -9.18 -13.31
N THR A 77 -9.35 -9.69 -12.17
CA THR A 77 -10.59 -9.23 -11.52
C THR A 77 -10.29 -8.79 -10.08
N PRO A 78 -10.63 -7.56 -9.68
CA PRO A 78 -11.13 -6.46 -10.55
C PRO A 78 -10.08 -6.02 -11.59
N ASP A 79 -10.55 -5.46 -12.70
CA ASP A 79 -9.65 -4.83 -13.67
C ASP A 79 -9.45 -3.35 -13.31
N TYR A 80 -8.23 -2.85 -13.47
CA TYR A 80 -7.84 -1.47 -13.17
C TYR A 80 -7.39 -0.71 -14.42
N VAL A 81 -7.20 -1.37 -15.56
CA VAL A 81 -6.75 -0.68 -16.79
C VAL A 81 -7.39 -1.29 -18.02
N GLY A 82 -7.42 -0.55 -19.12
CA GLY A 82 -8.10 -0.94 -20.36
C GLY A 82 -9.04 0.16 -20.84
N THR A 83 -9.89 -0.17 -21.81
CA THR A 83 -10.97 0.74 -22.25
C THR A 83 -11.81 1.14 -21.03
N PRO A 84 -12.04 2.45 -20.79
CA PRO A 84 -12.84 2.92 -19.66
C PRO A 84 -14.19 2.23 -19.54
N THR A 85 -14.53 1.82 -18.32
CA THR A 85 -15.83 1.25 -17.94
C THR A 85 -16.18 1.71 -16.53
N PRO A 86 -17.48 1.79 -16.18
CA PRO A 86 -17.90 2.10 -14.81
C PRO A 86 -17.30 1.16 -13.76
N GLU A 87 -17.08 -0.11 -14.12
CA GLU A 87 -16.49 -1.11 -13.23
C GLU A 87 -15.02 -0.81 -12.91
N ILE A 88 -14.24 -0.35 -13.90
CA ILE A 88 -12.85 0.08 -13.68
C ILE A 88 -12.82 1.34 -12.80
N ASP A 89 -13.69 2.32 -13.07
CA ASP A 89 -13.75 3.55 -12.28
C ASP A 89 -14.13 3.26 -10.82
N ALA A 90 -15.13 2.39 -10.60
CA ALA A 90 -15.49 1.92 -9.27
C ALA A 90 -14.35 1.16 -8.57
N ALA A 91 -13.59 0.35 -9.31
CA ALA A 91 -12.43 -0.35 -8.76
C ALA A 91 -11.36 0.64 -8.26
N TRP A 92 -11.09 1.71 -9.01
CA TRP A 92 -10.14 2.76 -8.59
C TRP A 92 -10.63 3.57 -7.40
N GLU A 93 -11.90 3.98 -7.39
CA GLU A 93 -12.51 4.66 -6.24
C GLU A 93 -12.40 3.79 -4.98
N GLU A 94 -12.68 2.50 -5.13
CA GLU A 94 -12.55 1.55 -4.03
C GLU A 94 -11.08 1.39 -3.61
N LEU A 95 -10.13 1.26 -4.54
CA LEU A 95 -8.70 1.08 -4.25
C LEU A 95 -8.09 2.28 -3.51
N ILE A 96 -8.36 3.50 -3.96
CA ILE A 96 -7.85 4.75 -3.39
C ILE A 96 -8.50 4.99 -2.02
N GLY A 97 -9.82 4.82 -1.93
CA GLY A 97 -10.58 5.16 -0.72
C GLY A 97 -10.33 6.61 -0.28
N ALA A 98 -9.85 6.79 0.95
CA ALA A 98 -9.63 8.10 1.55
C ALA A 98 -8.25 8.69 1.20
N VAL A 99 -8.22 9.71 0.33
CA VAL A 99 -7.00 10.51 0.09
C VAL A 99 -6.72 11.45 1.27
N ASN A 100 -7.75 12.17 1.71
CA ASN A 100 -7.70 13.05 2.88
C ASN A 100 -8.13 12.28 4.12
N VAL A 101 -7.31 12.32 5.16
CA VAL A 101 -7.58 11.67 6.44
C VAL A 101 -7.57 12.68 7.58
N PHE A 102 -8.39 12.41 8.58
CA PHE A 102 -8.35 13.12 9.85
C PHE A 102 -7.10 12.76 10.64
N VAL A 103 -6.56 13.77 11.31
CA VAL A 103 -5.42 13.71 12.22
C VAL A 103 -5.88 14.32 13.55
N THR A 104 -5.77 13.55 14.62
CA THR A 104 -6.16 14.00 15.96
C THR A 104 -5.23 15.10 16.47
N PRO A 105 -5.67 15.95 17.41
CA PRO A 105 -4.80 16.98 18.00
C PRO A 105 -3.53 16.41 18.64
N GLN A 106 -3.59 15.20 19.21
CA GLN A 106 -2.43 14.53 19.81
C GLN A 106 -1.42 14.06 18.75
N GLU A 107 -1.89 13.58 17.59
CA GLU A 107 -1.01 13.25 16.47
C GLU A 107 -0.39 14.53 15.89
N ALA A 108 -1.21 15.58 15.71
CA ALA A 108 -0.77 16.88 15.21
C ALA A 108 0.29 17.54 16.10
N SER A 109 0.20 17.41 17.43
CA SER A 109 1.21 17.96 18.35
C SER A 109 2.59 17.32 18.20
N ASN A 110 2.66 16.12 17.58
CA ASN A 110 3.89 15.38 17.31
C ASN A 110 4.24 15.38 15.81
N TRP A 111 3.67 16.29 15.02
CA TRP A 111 3.93 16.40 13.58
C TRP A 111 5.39 16.77 13.31
N LYS A 112 6.07 15.97 12.49
CA LYS A 112 7.50 16.16 12.16
C LYS A 112 7.77 16.28 10.66
N MET A 113 6.73 16.23 9.82
CA MET A 113 6.85 16.02 8.37
C MET A 113 7.04 17.34 7.61
N GLY A 114 7.06 18.47 8.32
CA GLY A 114 7.08 19.81 7.74
C GLY A 114 5.70 20.24 7.20
N GLY A 115 5.58 21.52 6.87
CA GLY A 115 4.29 22.13 6.52
C GLY A 115 3.35 22.25 7.73
N ASN A 116 2.24 22.96 7.51
CA ASN A 116 1.18 23.13 8.52
C ASN A 116 0.01 22.21 8.17
N LEU A 117 -0.57 21.58 9.18
CA LEU A 117 -1.83 20.87 9.03
C LEU A 117 -2.98 21.88 9.05
N TRP A 118 -3.96 21.69 8.16
CA TRP A 118 -5.19 22.46 8.22
C TRP A 118 -6.05 21.96 9.39
N LEU A 119 -6.57 22.89 10.18
CA LEU A 119 -7.52 22.60 11.26
C LEU A 119 -8.93 22.79 10.72
N ASP A 120 -9.72 21.73 10.82
CA ASP A 120 -11.12 21.73 10.51
C ASP A 120 -11.93 22.43 11.61
N PRO A 121 -12.61 23.55 11.32
CA PRO A 121 -13.37 24.27 12.34
C PRO A 121 -14.65 23.52 12.76
N GLU A 122 -15.19 22.63 11.93
CA GLU A 122 -16.42 21.91 12.24
C GLU A 122 -16.15 20.74 13.19
N THR A 123 -15.07 20.02 12.92
CA THR A 123 -14.72 18.82 13.69
C THR A 123 -13.67 19.09 14.75
N GLY A 124 -12.86 20.15 14.64
CA GLY A 124 -11.70 20.39 15.51
C GLY A 124 -10.54 19.40 15.29
N LEU A 125 -10.60 18.59 14.23
CA LEU A 125 -9.55 17.67 13.82
C LEU A 125 -8.66 18.34 12.76
N HIS A 126 -7.41 17.88 12.67
CA HIS A 126 -6.54 18.28 11.58
C HIS A 126 -6.76 17.38 10.36
N MET A 127 -6.33 17.81 9.19
CA MET A 127 -6.35 16.98 7.97
C MET A 127 -4.96 16.84 7.36
N ALA A 128 -4.69 15.65 6.84
CA ALA A 128 -3.49 15.33 6.06
C ALA A 128 -3.83 14.36 4.93
N GLN A 129 -2.90 14.15 4.00
CA GLN A 129 -3.00 13.10 2.99
C GLN A 129 -2.02 11.98 3.28
N VAL A 130 -2.43 10.75 2.99
CA VAL A 130 -1.53 9.59 3.05
C VAL A 130 -0.84 9.46 1.70
N SER A 131 0.50 9.48 1.70
CA SER A 131 1.31 9.53 0.47
C SER A 131 0.91 8.49 -0.57
N VAL A 132 0.73 7.22 -0.18
CA VAL A 132 0.38 6.17 -1.16
C VAL A 132 -1.04 6.33 -1.73
N MET A 133 -1.98 6.89 -0.95
CA MET A 133 -3.33 7.17 -1.44
C MET A 133 -3.31 8.33 -2.44
N HIS A 134 -2.50 9.36 -2.17
CA HIS A 134 -2.26 10.44 -3.12
C HIS A 134 -1.53 9.96 -4.39
N ASP A 135 -0.55 9.07 -4.26
CA ASP A 135 0.15 8.46 -5.40
C ASP A 135 -0.83 7.65 -6.28
N LEU A 136 -1.71 6.86 -5.67
CA LEU A 136 -2.73 6.12 -6.42
C LEU A 136 -3.77 7.04 -7.07
N HIS A 137 -4.17 8.13 -6.40
CA HIS A 137 -4.98 9.18 -7.02
C HIS A 137 -4.30 9.81 -8.24
N CYS A 138 -2.99 10.12 -8.13
CA CYS A 138 -2.20 10.61 -9.26
C CYS A 138 -2.14 9.59 -10.40
N LEU A 139 -1.96 8.31 -10.07
CA LEU A 139 -1.91 7.24 -11.07
C LEU A 139 -3.25 7.07 -11.79
N ASP A 140 -4.36 7.19 -11.08
CA ASP A 140 -5.70 7.18 -11.67
C ASP A 140 -5.93 8.39 -12.59
N MET A 141 -5.47 9.58 -12.19
CA MET A 141 -5.48 10.77 -13.04
C MET A 141 -4.72 10.54 -14.34
N LEU A 142 -3.56 9.88 -14.30
CA LEU A 142 -2.80 9.52 -15.51
C LEU A 142 -3.53 8.50 -16.38
N ARG A 143 -4.17 7.49 -15.76
CA ARG A 143 -5.01 6.53 -16.47
C ARG A 143 -6.14 7.25 -17.23
N ARG A 144 -6.87 8.16 -16.57
CA ARG A 144 -7.95 8.93 -17.19
C ARG A 144 -7.41 9.87 -18.28
N PHE A 145 -6.24 10.46 -18.08
CA PHE A 145 -5.56 11.31 -19.07
C PHE A 145 -5.22 10.57 -20.38
N ILE A 146 -4.99 9.26 -20.36
CA ILE A 146 -4.79 8.46 -21.58
C ILE A 146 -6.08 8.37 -22.41
N TYR A 147 -7.24 8.52 -21.77
CA TYR A 147 -8.57 8.41 -22.38
C TYR A 147 -9.37 9.72 -22.26
N LEU A 148 -8.76 10.88 -22.51
CA LEU A 148 -9.44 12.18 -22.35
C LEU A 148 -10.74 12.31 -23.16
N ASP A 149 -10.83 11.67 -24.33
CA ASP A 149 -12.08 11.64 -25.11
C ASP A 149 -13.26 11.02 -24.32
N HIS A 150 -12.97 10.16 -23.34
CA HIS A 150 -13.95 9.56 -22.43
C HIS A 150 -14.17 10.38 -21.15
N TYR A 151 -13.19 11.21 -20.76
CA TYR A 151 -13.24 12.06 -19.57
C TYR A 151 -13.14 13.55 -19.93
N PRO A 152 -14.05 14.09 -20.77
CA PRO A 152 -13.94 15.45 -21.28
C PRO A 152 -14.05 16.52 -20.17
N ASP A 153 -14.73 16.21 -19.07
CA ASP A 153 -14.89 17.12 -17.93
C ASP A 153 -13.58 17.43 -17.20
N MET A 154 -12.54 16.62 -17.43
CA MET A 154 -11.20 16.87 -16.88
C MET A 154 -10.39 17.88 -17.71
N ASP A 155 -10.76 18.13 -18.97
CA ASP A 155 -9.93 18.89 -19.92
C ASP A 155 -10.07 20.41 -19.73
N ASP A 156 -9.46 20.91 -18.65
CA ASP A 156 -9.29 22.34 -18.40
C ASP A 156 -7.81 22.78 -18.45
N TYR A 157 -7.59 24.10 -18.31
CA TYR A 157 -6.24 24.68 -18.38
C TYR A 157 -5.30 24.23 -17.25
N THR A 158 -5.84 23.63 -16.19
CA THR A 158 -5.08 23.13 -15.03
C THR A 158 -4.65 21.68 -15.19
N LEU A 159 -5.36 20.89 -16.01
CA LEU A 159 -5.13 19.46 -16.17
C LEU A 159 -3.69 19.10 -16.54
N ARG A 160 -3.11 19.76 -17.54
CA ARG A 160 -1.75 19.46 -18.00
C ARG A 160 -0.70 19.73 -16.91
N PRO A 161 -0.64 20.93 -16.31
CA PRO A 161 0.20 21.16 -15.14
C PRO A 161 -0.06 20.15 -14.01
N HIS A 162 -1.32 19.74 -13.83
CA HIS A 162 -1.68 18.74 -12.82
C HIS A 162 -1.01 17.38 -13.10
N VAL A 163 -1.17 16.88 -14.32
CA VAL A 163 -0.57 15.62 -14.78
C VAL A 163 0.96 15.66 -14.72
N GLU A 164 1.58 16.78 -15.09
CA GLU A 164 3.03 16.94 -15.03
C GLU A 164 3.57 16.89 -13.59
N HIS A 165 2.89 17.52 -12.62
CA HIS A 165 3.30 17.39 -11.21
C HIS A 165 3.04 15.98 -10.67
N CYS A 166 1.94 15.33 -11.06
CA CYS A 166 1.64 13.95 -10.69
C CYS A 166 2.75 13.00 -11.15
N LEU A 167 3.20 13.15 -12.41
CA LEU A 167 4.31 12.36 -12.96
C LEU A 167 5.60 12.55 -12.17
N ASP A 168 5.97 13.80 -11.84
CA ASP A 168 7.18 14.06 -11.06
C ASP A 168 7.06 13.58 -9.61
N GLY A 169 5.89 13.71 -8.99
CA GLY A 169 5.58 13.20 -7.65
C GLY A 169 5.71 11.68 -7.58
N LEU A 170 5.04 10.96 -8.50
CA LEU A 170 5.12 9.51 -8.61
C LEU A 170 6.55 9.03 -8.83
N ARG A 171 7.29 9.67 -9.73
CA ARG A 171 8.72 9.37 -9.95
C ARG A 171 9.52 9.49 -8.66
N ARG A 172 9.32 10.56 -7.88
CA ARG A 172 10.02 10.76 -6.59
C ARG A 172 9.59 9.74 -5.54
N SER A 173 8.30 9.39 -5.48
CA SER A 173 7.78 8.37 -4.56
C SER A 173 8.39 7.00 -4.85
N LEU A 174 8.45 6.59 -6.12
CA LEU A 174 9.11 5.35 -6.54
C LEU A 174 10.59 5.32 -6.17
N MET A 175 11.31 6.43 -6.39
CA MET A 175 12.72 6.54 -5.99
C MET A 175 12.93 6.52 -4.46
N CYS A 176 11.98 7.07 -3.70
CA CYS A 176 12.02 7.09 -2.24
C CYS A 176 11.84 5.67 -1.66
N HIS A 177 10.94 4.88 -2.25
CA HIS A 177 10.70 3.50 -1.82
C HIS A 177 11.76 2.53 -2.32
N GLY A 178 12.26 2.70 -3.55
CA GLY A 178 13.44 2.01 -4.06
C GLY A 178 13.37 0.50 -3.98
N ASP A 179 12.30 -0.12 -4.49
CA ASP A 179 12.14 -1.57 -4.47
C ASP A 179 13.25 -2.27 -5.26
N MET A 180 13.93 -3.20 -4.61
CA MET A 180 15.08 -3.95 -5.15
C MET A 180 14.71 -5.39 -5.53
N THR A 181 13.42 -5.72 -5.58
CA THR A 181 12.94 -7.01 -6.09
C THR A 181 13.41 -7.21 -7.53
N PHE A 182 14.21 -8.25 -7.76
CA PHE A 182 14.73 -8.53 -9.09
C PHE A 182 13.64 -9.07 -10.01
N ILE A 183 13.60 -8.52 -11.22
CA ILE A 183 12.79 -9.05 -12.32
C ILE A 183 13.67 -10.07 -13.08
N PRO A 184 13.31 -11.36 -13.07
CA PRO A 184 14.06 -12.38 -13.82
C PRO A 184 14.00 -12.12 -15.33
N ILE A 185 15.04 -12.56 -16.05
CA ILE A 185 15.13 -12.48 -17.50
C ILE A 185 15.25 -13.90 -18.05
N GLU A 186 14.35 -14.26 -18.96
CA GLU A 186 14.25 -15.61 -19.54
C GLU A 186 14.26 -15.57 -21.07
N TRP A 187 14.61 -16.70 -21.70
CA TRP A 187 14.49 -16.83 -23.16
C TRP A 187 13.02 -16.89 -23.58
N SER A 188 12.61 -16.02 -24.51
CA SER A 188 11.26 -16.04 -25.08
C SER A 188 11.26 -16.70 -26.45
N GLU A 189 10.71 -17.90 -26.56
CA GLU A 189 10.58 -18.61 -27.85
C GLU A 189 9.74 -17.81 -28.86
N ASN A 190 8.70 -17.12 -28.41
CA ASN A 190 7.84 -16.29 -29.27
C ASN A 190 8.56 -15.07 -29.86
N ARG A 191 9.63 -14.57 -29.21
CA ARG A 191 10.41 -13.42 -29.69
C ARG A 191 11.79 -13.80 -30.24
N GLY A 192 12.31 -14.99 -29.93
CA GLY A 192 13.67 -15.40 -30.27
C GLY A 192 14.75 -14.56 -29.57
N TRP A 193 14.46 -14.00 -28.38
CA TRP A 193 15.38 -13.20 -27.58
C TRP A 193 15.03 -13.29 -26.09
N ILE A 194 15.93 -12.84 -25.22
CA ILE A 194 15.70 -12.76 -23.77
C ILE A 194 14.70 -11.63 -23.42
N MET A 195 13.80 -11.89 -22.48
CA MET A 195 12.75 -10.97 -22.04
C MET A 195 12.63 -10.96 -20.51
N PRO A 196 12.34 -9.80 -19.90
CA PRO A 196 11.95 -9.76 -18.49
C PRO A 196 10.62 -10.50 -18.28
N ILE A 197 10.56 -11.31 -17.22
CA ILE A 197 9.35 -11.92 -16.69
C ILE A 197 9.00 -11.16 -15.42
N PHE A 198 7.96 -10.34 -15.51
CA PHE A 198 7.52 -9.49 -14.41
C PHE A 198 6.66 -10.22 -13.39
N ASP A 199 6.34 -11.49 -13.67
CA ASP A 199 5.60 -12.33 -12.73
C ASP A 199 6.55 -12.76 -11.62
N THR A 200 6.61 -11.98 -10.54
CA THR A 200 7.58 -12.15 -9.48
C THR A 200 6.96 -11.83 -8.12
N VAL A 201 7.54 -12.41 -7.07
CA VAL A 201 7.07 -12.24 -5.70
C VAL A 201 7.69 -10.98 -5.11
N TYR A 202 6.85 -10.07 -4.67
CA TYR A 202 7.21 -8.85 -3.97
C TYR A 202 6.96 -9.02 -2.47
N THR A 203 7.76 -8.32 -1.66
CA THR A 203 7.53 -8.20 -0.21
C THR A 203 6.87 -6.86 0.08
N CYS A 204 5.56 -6.89 0.26
CA CYS A 204 4.72 -5.70 0.37
C CYS A 204 4.31 -5.46 1.82
N ARG A 205 4.05 -4.20 2.17
CA ARG A 205 3.26 -3.91 3.39
C ARG A 205 1.82 -4.37 3.16
N ASP A 206 1.12 -4.68 4.24
CA ASP A 206 -0.29 -5.02 4.20
C ASP A 206 -1.14 -3.82 3.72
N TYR A 207 -1.40 -3.75 2.41
CA TYR A 207 -2.11 -2.64 1.79
C TYR A 207 -3.57 -2.60 2.21
N ASP A 208 -4.21 -3.77 2.39
CA ASP A 208 -5.60 -3.86 2.87
C ASP A 208 -5.73 -3.28 4.28
N ALA A 209 -4.80 -3.58 5.17
CA ALA A 209 -4.78 -3.00 6.50
C ALA A 209 -4.62 -1.47 6.45
N LEU A 210 -3.70 -0.97 5.63
CA LEU A 210 -3.50 0.46 5.43
C LEU A 210 -4.77 1.14 4.90
N ARG A 211 -5.39 0.56 3.89
CA ARG A 211 -6.62 1.06 3.26
C ARG A 211 -7.80 1.06 4.23
N LYS A 212 -7.94 0.03 5.06
CA LYS A 212 -8.93 0.03 6.13
C LYS A 212 -8.67 1.17 7.11
N TRP A 213 -7.42 1.37 7.51
CA TRP A 213 -7.04 2.43 8.43
C TRP A 213 -7.29 3.84 7.88
N THR A 214 -7.07 4.07 6.59
CA THR A 214 -7.41 5.36 5.96
C THR A 214 -8.90 5.58 5.85
N ARG A 215 -9.69 4.55 5.49
CA ARG A 215 -11.17 4.64 5.44
C ARG A 215 -11.80 4.96 6.79
N ASP A 216 -11.28 4.36 7.85
CA ASP A 216 -11.72 4.69 9.20
C ASP A 216 -11.45 6.18 9.52
N ARG A 217 -10.52 6.84 8.83
CA ARG A 217 -10.15 8.24 9.04
C ARG A 217 -10.59 9.16 7.90
N ASP A 218 -11.43 8.70 6.97
CA ASP A 218 -11.82 9.46 5.79
C ASP A 218 -12.39 10.83 6.18
N ALA A 219 -11.75 11.87 5.66
CA ALA A 219 -12.08 13.28 5.87
C ALA A 219 -12.54 13.96 4.57
N ALA A 220 -12.83 13.18 3.53
CA ALA A 220 -13.22 13.63 2.20
C ALA A 220 -14.65 13.20 1.84
N ASP A 221 -15.04 11.95 2.13
CA ASP A 221 -16.38 11.45 1.79
C ASP A 221 -17.44 11.95 2.79
N PRO A 222 -18.41 12.80 2.35
CA PRO A 222 -19.44 13.35 3.22
C PRO A 222 -20.32 12.30 3.92
N LYS A 223 -20.40 11.08 3.38
CA LYS A 223 -21.23 10.01 3.95
C LYS A 223 -20.66 9.43 5.25
N VAL A 224 -19.34 9.43 5.39
CA VAL A 224 -18.60 8.84 6.52
C VAL A 224 -17.87 9.88 7.37
N TYR A 225 -17.68 11.09 6.84
CA TYR A 225 -17.02 12.22 7.49
C TYR A 225 -17.50 12.47 8.95
N PRO A 226 -18.81 12.64 9.25
CA PRO A 226 -19.22 12.97 10.61
C PRO A 226 -19.01 11.80 11.58
N GLN A 227 -19.25 10.56 11.15
CA GLN A 227 -19.07 9.38 11.97
C GLN A 227 -17.58 9.12 12.27
N ASN A 228 -16.71 9.32 11.28
CA ASN A 228 -15.27 9.21 11.45
C ASN A 228 -14.74 10.27 12.42
N ALA A 229 -15.20 11.52 12.30
CA ALA A 229 -14.81 12.59 13.20
C ALA A 229 -15.23 12.29 14.66
N GLU A 230 -16.49 11.93 14.88
CA GLU A 230 -17.01 11.58 16.21
C GLU A 230 -16.24 10.41 16.83
N ARG A 231 -16.02 9.34 16.06
CA ARG A 231 -15.30 8.14 16.52
C ARG A 231 -13.87 8.47 16.96
N LEU A 232 -13.17 9.34 16.22
CA LEU A 232 -11.82 9.77 16.59
C LEU A 232 -11.79 10.60 17.87
N TRP A 233 -12.81 11.42 18.13
CA TRP A 233 -12.97 12.14 19.39
C TRP A 233 -13.29 11.24 20.59
N LEU A 234 -14.16 10.26 20.41
CA LEU A 234 -14.45 9.28 21.46
C LEU A 234 -13.20 8.47 21.82
N LYS A 235 -12.40 8.11 20.81
CA LYS A 235 -11.12 7.41 21.01
C LYS A 235 -10.07 8.28 21.71
N SER A 236 -9.98 9.56 21.37
CA SER A 236 -9.00 10.49 21.98
C SER A 236 -9.38 10.91 23.40
N SER A 237 -10.67 10.94 23.73
CA SER A 237 -11.19 11.22 25.08
C SER A 237 -11.19 10.02 26.03
N GLY A 238 -10.79 8.83 25.55
CA GLY A 238 -10.78 7.60 26.36
C GLY A 238 -12.15 7.02 26.64
N ALA A 239 -13.19 7.44 25.91
CA ALA A 239 -14.59 7.04 26.12
C ALA A 239 -14.96 5.70 25.48
N VAL A 240 -14.05 5.04 24.76
CA VAL A 240 -14.30 3.74 24.10
C VAL A 240 -13.61 2.62 24.87
N SER A 241 -14.38 1.85 25.64
CA SER A 241 -14.05 0.46 25.97
C SER A 241 -14.21 -0.38 24.70
N GLU A 242 -13.39 -1.42 24.54
CA GLU A 242 -13.23 -2.26 23.33
C GLU A 242 -14.50 -3.02 22.84
N GLU A 243 -15.69 -2.76 23.36
CA GLU A 243 -16.91 -3.55 23.09
C GLU A 243 -17.74 -3.11 21.87
N VAL A 244 -17.48 -1.95 21.25
CA VAL A 244 -18.29 -1.50 20.10
C VAL A 244 -17.76 -1.97 18.74
N ALA A 245 -16.51 -2.47 18.67
CA ALA A 245 -15.91 -2.92 17.41
C ALA A 245 -16.45 -4.26 16.88
N GLN A 246 -17.22 -5.00 17.67
CA GLN A 246 -17.82 -6.30 17.27
C GLN A 246 -19.29 -6.19 16.81
N GLY A 247 -19.89 -4.99 16.81
CA GLY A 247 -21.31 -4.80 16.52
C GLY A 247 -21.71 -4.66 15.04
N LEU A 248 -20.76 -4.63 14.10
CA LEU A 248 -21.06 -4.53 12.65
C LEU A 248 -20.56 -5.72 11.83
N ALA A 249 -19.96 -6.72 12.49
CA ALA A 249 -19.59 -8.00 11.89
C ALA A 249 -20.52 -9.10 12.41
N GLY A 250 -21.78 -9.05 11.99
CA GLY A 250 -22.72 -10.12 12.30
C GLY A 250 -24.17 -9.73 12.06
N GLU A 251 -24.67 -10.00 10.86
CA GLU A 251 -26.03 -10.48 10.63
C GLU A 251 -26.13 -11.08 9.21
N CYS A 252 -26.23 -12.42 9.20
CA CYS A 252 -26.67 -13.40 8.17
C CYS A 252 -26.14 -13.30 6.72
#